data_AF-A0A2Z7BBZ3-F1
#
_entry.id   AF-A0A2Z7BBZ3-F1
#
_cell.length_a   1.000
_cell.length_b   1.000
_cell.length_c   1.000
_cell.angle_alpha   90.00
_cell.angle_beta   90.00
_cell.angle_gamma   90.00
#
_symmetry.space_group_name_H-M   'P 1'
#
loop_
_entity.id
_entity.type
_entity.pdbx_description
1 polymer ?
#
loop_
_entity_poly.entity_id
_entity_poly.type
_entity_poly.pdbx_seq_one_letter_code
_entity_poly.pdbx_strand_id
1 'polypeptide(L)'
;MANQSSDEEVFYFSNTEFTREDLIASLNEMVHEYRKLYQTFEEVKAENVDLKNSSVEPRSVQLGKDDSLQIELSKLKAENDSLRLRSSGLEAENERLNEVMSLMDLCQQIQIDF
;
A
#
# COMPACT_ATOMS: atom_id res chain seq x y z
N MET A 1 82.33 -14.34 -40.07
CA MET A 1 81.48 -14.97 -39.04
C MET A 1 80.34 -14.01 -38.75
N ALA A 2 79.11 -14.52 -38.78
CA ALA A 2 77.87 -13.78 -38.67
C ALA A 2 77.42 -13.61 -37.21
N ASN A 3 76.83 -12.45 -36.90
CA ASN A 3 75.59 -12.24 -36.14
C ASN A 3 75.39 -10.74 -36.01
N GLN A 4 74.67 -10.13 -36.95
CA GLN A 4 73.26 -9.78 -36.77
C GLN A 4 73.05 -8.95 -35.51
N SER A 5 73.19 -7.63 -35.70
CA SER A 5 72.48 -6.61 -34.92
C SER A 5 71.01 -7.00 -34.90
N SER A 6 70.51 -7.55 -33.79
CA SER A 6 69.07 -7.59 -33.57
C SER A 6 68.65 -6.15 -33.33
N ASP A 7 68.32 -5.46 -34.42
CA ASP A 7 67.36 -4.37 -34.38
C ASP A 7 66.12 -4.96 -33.71
N GLU A 8 66.05 -4.73 -32.40
CA GLU A 8 64.86 -4.96 -31.60
C GLU A 8 63.81 -4.07 -32.26
N GLU A 9 62.98 -4.68 -33.09
CA GLU A 9 61.88 -4.06 -33.80
C GLU A 9 60.94 -3.48 -32.74
N VAL A 10 61.23 -2.23 -32.33
CA VAL A 10 60.33 -1.45 -31.50
C VAL A 10 59.11 -1.25 -32.38
N PHE A 11 58.10 -2.07 -32.13
CA PHE A 11 56.80 -1.99 -32.77
C PHE A 11 56.20 -0.63 -32.42
N TYR A 12 56.51 0.38 -33.24
CA TYR A 12 55.80 1.65 -33.24
C TYR A 12 54.40 1.35 -33.78
N PHE A 13 53.49 1.03 -32.86
CA PHE A 13 52.05 1.07 -33.11
C PHE A 13 51.66 2.51 -33.40
N SER A 14 51.99 3.00 -34.58
CA SER A 14 51.39 4.21 -35.15
C SER A 14 49.98 3.84 -35.60
N ASN A 15 49.06 3.80 -34.64
CA ASN A 15 47.64 3.84 -34.94
C ASN A 15 47.35 5.24 -35.50
N THR A 16 47.44 5.40 -36.82
CA THR A 16 47.23 6.68 -37.51
C THR A 16 45.80 7.23 -37.39
N GLU A 17 44.91 6.49 -36.74
CA GLU A 17 43.49 6.82 -36.56
C GLU A 17 43.15 7.28 -35.13
N PHE A 18 44.09 7.19 -34.17
CA PHE A 18 43.85 7.59 -32.78
C PHE A 18 45.01 8.40 -32.23
N THR A 19 44.81 9.70 -32.08
CA THR A 19 45.80 10.61 -31.53
C THR A 19 45.88 10.49 -30.01
N ARG A 20 46.98 10.97 -29.42
CA ARG A 20 47.12 11.08 -27.97
C ARG A 20 46.03 11.99 -27.39
N GLU A 21 45.68 13.02 -28.12
CA GLU A 21 44.61 13.97 -27.81
C GLU A 21 43.25 13.28 -27.77
N ASP A 22 42.96 12.37 -28.71
CA ASP A 22 41.73 11.56 -28.73
C ASP A 22 41.62 10.68 -27.47
N LEU A 23 42.73 10.03 -27.06
CA LEU A 23 42.77 9.24 -25.84
C LEU A 23 42.46 10.08 -24.59
N ILE A 24 43.07 11.25 -24.49
CA ILE A 24 42.89 12.17 -23.37
C ILE A 24 41.45 12.67 -23.33
N ALA A 25 40.86 13.00 -24.49
CA ALA A 25 39.47 13.43 -24.59
C ALA A 25 38.51 12.32 -24.13
N SER A 26 38.68 11.09 -24.63
CA SER A 26 37.83 9.96 -24.22
C SER A 26 37.96 9.63 -22.74
N LEU A 27 39.16 9.70 -22.17
CA LEU A 27 39.36 9.50 -20.72
C LEU A 27 38.66 10.57 -19.89
N ASN A 28 38.77 11.84 -20.29
CA ASN A 28 38.10 12.94 -19.60
C ASN A 28 36.57 12.82 -19.67
N GLU A 29 36.03 12.40 -20.82
CA GLU A 29 34.60 12.14 -20.99
C GLU A 29 34.12 11.01 -20.08
N MET A 30 34.84 9.88 -20.03
CA MET A 30 34.52 8.78 -19.11
C MET A 30 34.54 9.21 -17.64
N VAL A 31 35.53 10.00 -17.22
CA VAL A 31 35.60 10.55 -15.86
C VAL A 31 34.42 11.45 -15.57
N HIS A 32 33.99 12.26 -16.55
CA HIS A 32 32.83 13.12 -16.39
C HIS A 32 31.53 12.33 -16.26
N GLU A 33 31.32 11.32 -17.10
CA GLU A 33 30.13 10.47 -17.04
C GLU A 33 30.10 9.63 -15.77
N TYR A 34 31.24 9.10 -15.32
CA TYR A 34 31.33 8.41 -14.03
C TYR A 34 30.94 9.33 -12.87
N ARG A 35 31.37 10.61 -12.89
CA ARG A 35 30.99 11.58 -11.87
C ARG A 35 29.48 11.84 -11.86
N LYS A 36 28.86 12.00 -13.03
CA LYS A 36 27.41 12.17 -13.15
C LYS A 36 26.68 10.94 -12.59
N LEU A 37 27.11 9.74 -12.98
CA LEU A 37 26.53 8.49 -12.51
C LEU A 37 26.62 8.34 -10.99
N TYR A 38 27.79 8.67 -10.41
CA TYR A 38 28.00 8.61 -8.97
C TYR A 38 27.09 9.59 -8.22
N GLN A 39 26.91 10.79 -8.75
CA GLN A 39 26.00 11.78 -8.17
C GLN A 39 24.55 11.28 -8.20
N THR A 40 24.08 10.78 -9.34
CA THR A 40 22.74 10.17 -9.46
C THR A 40 22.57 8.98 -8.51
N PHE A 41 23.61 8.17 -8.31
CA PHE A 41 23.56 7.05 -7.36
C PHE A 41 23.34 7.51 -5.92
N GLU A 42 24.05 8.55 -5.46
CA GLU A 42 23.86 9.09 -4.11
C GLU A 42 22.50 9.78 -3.96
N GLU A 43 21.98 10.45 -4.99
CA GLU A 43 20.62 11.01 -5.01
C GLU A 43 19.56 9.91 -4.86
N VAL A 44 19.64 8.85 -5.67
CA VAL A 44 18.72 7.70 -5.60
C VAL A 44 18.80 7.00 -4.24
N LYS A 45 20.00 6.89 -3.67
CA LYS A 45 20.21 6.30 -2.35
C LYS A 45 19.57 7.14 -1.24
N ALA A 46 19.70 8.47 -1.31
CA ALA A 46 19.03 9.38 -0.38
C ALA A 46 17.50 9.26 -0.49
N GLU A 47 16.96 9.30 -1.71
CA GLU A 47 15.52 9.13 -1.95
C GLU A 47 15.00 7.77 -1.47
N ASN A 48 15.77 6.69 -1.64
CA ASN A 48 15.39 5.36 -1.15
C ASN A 48 15.23 5.32 0.38
N VAL A 49 16.11 6.02 1.10
CA VAL A 49 16.04 6.16 2.56
C VAL A 49 14.79 6.95 2.95
N ASP A 50 14.53 8.07 2.27
CA ASP A 50 13.35 8.90 2.52
C ASP A 50 12.04 8.15 2.26
N LEU A 51 11.96 7.39 1.16
CA LEU A 51 10.80 6.55 0.82
C LEU A 51 10.56 5.45 1.86
N LYS A 52 11.63 4.81 2.36
CA LYS A 52 11.50 3.81 3.44
C LYS A 52 10.94 4.42 4.71
N ASN A 53 11.42 5.60 5.09
CA ASN A 53 10.93 6.30 6.27
C ASN A 53 9.45 6.72 6.10
N SER A 54 9.11 7.24 4.92
CA SER A 54 7.72 7.58 4.53
C SER A 54 6.79 6.38 4.46
N SER A 55 7.30 5.17 4.18
CA SER A 55 6.49 3.95 4.12
C SER A 55 6.18 3.35 5.50
N VAL A 56 7.04 3.59 6.50
CA VAL A 56 6.93 2.98 7.84
C VAL A 56 5.95 3.74 8.75
N GLU A 57 5.86 5.06 8.63
CA GLU A 57 5.00 5.90 9.49
C GLU A 57 3.47 5.83 9.23
N PRO A 58 2.96 5.76 7.99
CA PRO A 58 1.51 5.74 7.76
C PRO A 58 0.89 4.37 8.02
N ARG A 59 1.66 3.27 7.91
CA ARG A 59 1.11 1.91 7.97
C ARG A 59 0.66 1.51 9.38
N SER A 60 1.33 1.99 10.42
CA SER A 60 0.99 1.66 11.82
C SER A 60 -0.29 2.37 12.29
N VAL A 61 -0.48 3.64 11.91
CA VAL A 61 -1.68 4.42 12.22
C VAL A 61 -2.89 3.91 11.45
N GLN A 62 -2.69 3.51 10.19
CA GLN A 62 -3.75 2.90 9.36
C GLN A 62 -4.23 1.57 9.95
N LEU A 63 -3.30 0.68 10.35
CA LEU A 63 -3.65 -0.61 10.97
C LEU A 63 -4.48 -0.44 12.25
N GLY A 64 -4.08 0.48 13.15
CA GLY A 64 -4.81 0.73 14.38
C GLY A 64 -6.20 1.33 14.15
N LYS A 65 -6.37 2.09 13.07
CA LYS A 65 -7.68 2.61 12.65
C LYS A 65 -8.58 1.52 12.09
N ASP A 66 -8.02 0.61 11.30
CA ASP A 66 -8.75 -0.53 10.75
C ASP A 66 -9.22 -1.49 11.87
N ASP A 67 -8.35 -1.78 12.84
CA ASP A 67 -8.70 -2.57 14.03
C ASP A 67 -9.81 -1.90 14.85
N SER A 68 -9.75 -0.58 15.04
CA SER A 68 -10.78 0.19 15.73
C SER A 68 -12.13 0.12 15.02
N LEU A 69 -12.14 0.26 13.70
CA LEU A 69 -13.36 0.16 12.89
C LEU A 69 -13.96 -1.25 12.96
N GLN A 70 -13.13 -2.30 12.97
CA GLN A 70 -13.61 -3.68 13.09
C GLN A 70 -14.28 -3.95 14.45
N ILE A 71 -13.74 -3.38 15.53
CA ILE A 71 -14.35 -3.45 16.87
C ILE A 71 -15.71 -2.73 16.91
N GLU A 72 -15.77 -1.52 16.34
CA GLU A 72 -17.01 -0.73 16.30
C GLU A 72 -18.10 -1.42 15.46
N LEU A 73 -17.73 -1.99 14.31
CA LEU A 73 -18.63 -2.78 13.47
C LEU A 73 -19.19 -4.00 14.21
N SER A 74 -18.35 -4.69 14.99
CA SER A 74 -18.77 -5.84 15.78
C SER A 74 -19.75 -5.47 16.89
N LYS A 75 -19.55 -4.31 17.55
CA LYS A 75 -20.49 -3.77 18.54
C LYS A 75 -21.84 -3.41 17.92
N LEU A 76 -21.83 -2.68 16.81
CA LEU A 76 -23.06 -2.30 16.09
C LEU A 76 -23.84 -3.53 15.63
N LYS A 77 -23.15 -4.58 15.18
CA LYS A 77 -23.79 -5.85 14.79
C LYS A 77 -24.52 -6.50 15.96
N ALA A 78 -23.86 -6.59 17.12
CA ALA A 78 -24.47 -7.16 18.33
C ALA A 78 -25.67 -6.33 18.81
N GLU A 79 -25.57 -5.00 18.77
CA GLU A 79 -26.68 -4.11 19.11
C GLU A 79 -27.86 -4.27 18.14
N ASN A 80 -27.59 -4.37 16.84
CA ASN A 80 -28.62 -4.58 15.81
C ASN A 80 -29.37 -5.90 16.04
N ASP A 81 -28.64 -6.99 16.31
CA ASP A 81 -29.24 -8.30 16.59
C ASP A 81 -30.13 -8.24 17.85
N SER A 82 -29.69 -7.54 18.90
CA SER A 82 -30.49 -7.32 20.12
C SER A 82 -31.76 -6.51 19.84
N LEU A 83 -31.67 -5.46 19.02
CA LEU A 83 -32.82 -4.64 18.65
C LEU A 83 -33.83 -5.43 17.80
N ARG A 84 -33.36 -6.26 16.87
CA ARG A 84 -34.22 -7.16 16.09
C ARG A 84 -34.98 -8.11 17.01
N LEU A 85 -34.31 -8.74 17.96
CA LEU A 85 -34.95 -9.65 18.91
C LEU A 85 -36.04 -8.94 19.72
N ARG A 86 -35.74 -7.74 20.23
CA ARG A 86 -36.71 -6.92 20.96
C ARG A 86 -37.89 -6.50 20.10
N SER A 87 -37.64 -6.13 18.83
CA SER A 87 -38.69 -5.77 17.87
C SER A 87 -39.65 -6.92 17.64
N SER A 88 -39.12 -8.14 17.38
CA SER A 88 -39.97 -9.33 17.20
C SER A 88 -40.77 -9.68 18.46
N GLY A 89 -40.20 -9.48 19.65
CA GLY A 89 -40.94 -9.67 20.91
C GLY A 89 -42.10 -8.67 21.07
N LEU A 90 -41.89 -7.41 20.69
CA LEU A 90 -42.95 -6.39 20.71
C LEU A 90 -44.04 -6.68 19.68
N GLU A 91 -43.67 -7.17 18.50
CA GLU A 91 -44.62 -7.55 17.45
C GLU A 91 -45.56 -8.67 17.95
N ALA A 92 -45.01 -9.71 18.58
CA ALA A 92 -45.80 -10.80 19.16
C ALA A 92 -46.75 -10.32 20.28
N GLU A 93 -46.31 -9.43 21.17
CA GLU A 93 -47.20 -8.90 22.22
C GLU A 93 -48.30 -8.02 21.62
N ASN A 94 -48.00 -7.30 20.54
CA ASN A 94 -48.99 -6.46 19.85
C ASN A 94 -50.07 -7.32 19.17
N GLU A 95 -49.70 -8.44 18.55
CA GLU A 95 -50.66 -9.43 18.05
C GLU A 95 -51.56 -9.97 19.17
N ARG A 96 -50.96 -10.33 20.31
CA ARG A 96 -51.68 -10.84 21.47
C ARG A 96 -52.67 -9.83 22.05
N LEU A 97 -52.30 -8.54 22.08
CA LEU A 97 -53.19 -7.47 22.51
C LEU A 97 -54.35 -7.26 21.54
N ASN A 98 -54.10 -7.34 20.23
CA ASN A 98 -55.16 -7.26 19.22
C ASN A 98 -56.17 -8.41 19.37
N GLU A 99 -55.71 -9.63 19.65
CA GLU A 99 -56.58 -10.76 19.95
C GLU A 99 -57.46 -10.50 21.19
N VAL A 100 -56.86 -10.01 22.28
CA VAL A 100 -57.59 -9.68 23.52
C VAL A 100 -58.63 -8.58 23.29
N MET A 101 -58.27 -7.53 22.55
CA MET A 101 -59.22 -6.47 22.18
C MET A 101 -60.39 -7.02 21.37
N SER A 102 -60.11 -7.86 20.37
CA SER A 102 -61.17 -8.47 19.54
C SER A 102 -62.12 -9.34 20.37
N LEU A 103 -61.59 -10.08 21.35
CA LEU A 103 -62.40 -10.86 22.29
C LEU A 103 -63.24 -9.98 23.20
N MET A 104 -62.67 -8.86 23.68
CA MET A 104 -63.39 -7.89 24.51
C MET A 104 -64.55 -7.25 23.75
N ASP A 105 -64.32 -6.85 22.50
CA ASP A 105 -65.35 -6.29 21.62
C ASP A 105 -66.49 -7.31 21.39
N LEU A 106 -66.15 -8.59 21.17
CA LEU A 106 -67.13 -9.66 21.02
C LEU A 106 -67.95 -9.87 22.31
N CYS A 107 -67.30 -9.90 23.47
CA CYS A 107 -68.00 -10.02 24.76
C CYS A 107 -68.95 -8.85 25.00
N GLN A 108 -68.55 -7.63 24.63
CA GLN A 108 -69.37 -6.44 24.78
C GLN A 108 -70.57 -6.46 23.84
N GLN A 109 -70.39 -6.93 22.59
CA GLN A 109 -71.50 -7.13 21.65
C GLN A 109 -72.52 -8.15 22.17
N ILE A 110 -72.06 -9.31 22.66
CA ILE A 110 -72.94 -10.34 23.24
C ILE A 110 -73.73 -9.78 24.42
N GLN A 111 -73.12 -8.93 25.27
CA GLN A 111 -73.79 -8.34 26.42
C GLN A 111 -74.84 -7.28 26.05
N ILE A 112 -74.75 -6.66 24.88
CA ILE A 112 -75.76 -5.72 24.35
C ILE A 112 -76.95 -6.47 23.73
N ASP A 113 -76.71 -7.66 23.18
CA ASP A 113 -77.72 -8.45 22.47
C ASP A 113 -78.66 -9.27 23.40
N PHE A 114 -78.43 -9.26 24.71
CA PHE A 114 -79.27 -9.88 25.77
C PHE A 114 -80.00 -8.84 26.62
#